data_AF-A0A2E9ZJM8-F1
#
_entry.id   AF-A0A2E9ZJM8-F1
#
_cell.length_a   1.000
_cell.length_b   1.000
_cell.length_c   1.000
_cell.angle_alpha   90.00
_cell.angle_beta   90.00
_cell.angle_gamma   90.00
#
_symmetry.space_group_name_H-M   'P 1'
#
loop_
_entity.id
_entity.type
_entity.pdbx_description
1 polymer ?
#
loop_
_entity_poly.entity_id
_entity_poly.type
_entity_poly.pdbx_seq_one_letter_code
_entity_poly.pdbx_strand_id
1 'polypeptide(L)'
;MSWWGKVVGGTFGFMLGGPLGALMGASLGNYFDGAKRGPALGLGDTERVQSVFFTTTFALMGYIAKSDGKVTADEIALTEQVIRQMHLGSVQRKVAIKLFNEGKKDGFPVREVLAQFKRECYRRRNLIQMFLEIITATAFADGRLVSREQKILEGIAADLGYSKADYAQLRSRLSGQAHFASDKSIEDKLEAAYTLLSCKPGVGAAELKKAYRRQMNQHHPDKLVAKGLPEEMIVLATRKTQDIKAAYELIKLHRD
;
A
#
# COMPACT_ATOMS: atom_id res chain seq x y z
N MET A 1 5.50 -16.90 -13.36
CA MET A 1 6.86 -16.60 -12.86
C MET A 1 6.79 -15.29 -12.10
N SER A 2 7.27 -15.27 -10.86
CA SER A 2 7.27 -14.05 -10.04
C SER A 2 8.06 -12.94 -10.74
N TRP A 3 7.56 -11.70 -10.68
CA TRP A 3 8.20 -10.53 -11.29
C TRP A 3 9.66 -10.35 -10.83
N TRP A 4 9.98 -10.81 -9.62
CA TRP A 4 11.32 -10.84 -9.04
C TRP A 4 12.38 -11.60 -9.84
N GLY A 5 12.01 -12.73 -10.44
CA GLY A 5 12.96 -13.52 -11.25
C GLY A 5 13.49 -12.73 -12.44
N LYS A 6 12.65 -11.84 -13.00
CA LYS A 6 13.01 -10.96 -14.11
C LYS A 6 13.74 -9.70 -13.61
N VAL A 7 13.39 -9.19 -12.42
CA VAL A 7 14.01 -8.01 -11.78
C VAL A 7 15.46 -8.24 -11.40
N VAL A 8 15.73 -9.37 -10.74
CA VAL A 8 17.08 -9.74 -10.28
C VAL A 8 17.97 -10.14 -11.47
N GLY A 9 17.37 -10.58 -12.59
CA GLY A 9 18.05 -10.92 -13.84
C GLY A 9 18.68 -9.76 -14.62
N GLY A 10 18.67 -8.54 -14.10
CA GLY A 10 19.57 -7.47 -14.55
C GLY A 10 19.06 -6.51 -15.63
N THR A 11 17.77 -6.49 -15.96
CA THR A 11 17.22 -5.56 -16.98
C THR A 11 16.29 -4.47 -16.41
N PHE A 12 15.82 -4.58 -15.17
CA PHE A 12 14.67 -3.79 -14.69
C PHE A 12 14.91 -2.30 -14.42
N GLY A 13 16.06 -1.91 -13.86
CA GLY A 13 16.33 -0.50 -13.51
C GLY A 13 16.29 0.43 -14.72
N PHE A 14 16.84 -0.03 -15.85
CA PHE A 14 16.81 0.70 -17.13
C PHE A 14 15.44 0.66 -17.82
N MET A 15 14.64 -0.40 -17.64
CA MET A 15 13.35 -0.58 -18.32
C MET A 15 12.19 0.24 -17.73
N LEU A 16 12.21 0.49 -16.41
CA LEU A 16 11.22 1.38 -15.79
C LEU A 16 11.42 2.84 -16.21
N GLY A 17 12.67 3.24 -16.41
CA GLY A 17 13.06 4.63 -16.64
C GLY A 17 12.70 5.56 -15.49
N GLY A 18 13.10 6.83 -15.60
CA GLY A 18 12.74 7.87 -14.62
C GLY A 18 13.21 7.60 -13.18
N PRO A 19 12.63 8.31 -12.19
CA PRO A 19 13.06 8.21 -10.80
C PRO A 19 12.82 6.82 -10.18
N LEU A 20 11.75 6.11 -10.53
CA LEU A 20 11.50 4.76 -10.00
C LEU A 20 12.49 3.73 -10.55
N GLY A 21 12.89 3.85 -11.81
CA GLY A 21 13.97 3.04 -12.39
C GLY A 21 15.30 3.29 -11.69
N ALA A 22 15.63 4.55 -11.39
CA ALA A 22 16.82 4.92 -10.64
C ALA A 22 16.83 4.35 -9.21
N LEU A 23 15.72 4.48 -8.49
CA LEU A 23 15.55 3.91 -7.13
C LEU A 23 15.73 2.38 -7.16
N MET A 24 15.08 1.72 -8.12
CA MET A 24 15.17 0.27 -8.24
C MET A 24 16.59 -0.17 -8.60
N GLY A 25 17.23 0.50 -9.56
CA GLY A 25 18.62 0.26 -9.94
C GLY A 25 19.59 0.40 -8.76
N ALA A 26 19.49 1.48 -8.00
CA ALA A 26 20.31 1.71 -6.81
C ALA A 26 20.11 0.63 -5.74
N SER A 27 18.86 0.20 -5.52
CA SER A 27 18.55 -0.84 -4.54
C SER A 27 19.10 -2.23 -4.94
N LEU A 28 19.18 -2.51 -6.23
CA LEU A 28 19.59 -3.80 -6.77
C LEU A 28 21.07 -3.89 -7.16
N GLY A 29 21.83 -2.78 -7.19
CA GLY A 29 23.23 -2.65 -7.66
C GLY A 29 24.09 -3.93 -7.70
N ASN A 30 24.38 -4.56 -6.56
CA ASN A 30 25.26 -5.75 -6.50
C ASN A 30 24.69 -7.03 -7.14
N TYR A 31 23.39 -7.07 -7.45
CA TYR A 31 22.75 -8.17 -8.17
C TYR A 31 22.89 -8.01 -9.70
N PHE A 32 23.34 -6.84 -10.19
CA PHE A 32 23.59 -6.59 -11.61
C PHE A 32 24.97 -7.08 -12.07
N ASP A 33 25.98 -7.17 -11.19
CA ASP A 33 27.36 -7.52 -11.57
C ASP A 33 27.53 -8.93 -12.15
N GLY A 34 26.59 -9.85 -11.89
CA GLY A 34 26.58 -11.20 -12.44
C GLY A 34 25.59 -11.44 -13.59
N ALA A 35 24.79 -10.44 -13.95
CA ALA A 35 23.75 -10.58 -14.96
C ALA A 35 24.34 -10.38 -16.38
N LYS A 36 24.44 -11.46 -17.15
CA LYS A 36 24.72 -11.36 -18.59
C LYS A 36 23.65 -10.46 -19.22
N ARG A 37 24.06 -9.46 -20.01
CA ARG A 37 23.16 -8.67 -20.90
C ARG A 37 22.47 -9.63 -21.88
N GLY A 38 21.37 -10.23 -21.43
CA GLY A 38 20.48 -11.02 -22.28
C GLY A 38 19.67 -10.13 -23.20
N PRO A 39 19.00 -10.70 -24.22
CA PRO A 39 18.10 -9.94 -25.07
C PRO A 39 17.06 -9.22 -24.19
N ALA A 40 16.78 -7.96 -24.50
CA ALA A 40 15.75 -7.17 -23.82
C ALA A 40 14.36 -7.75 -24.11
N LEU A 41 14.00 -8.86 -23.45
CA LEU A 41 12.63 -9.34 -23.39
C LEU A 41 11.83 -8.29 -22.61
N GLY A 42 10.94 -7.60 -23.31
CA GLY A 42 10.07 -6.56 -22.76
C GLY A 42 9.35 -7.04 -21.50
N LEU A 43 9.14 -6.13 -20.54
CA LEU A 43 8.28 -6.42 -19.41
C LEU A 43 6.83 -6.50 -19.90
N GLY A 44 6.07 -7.45 -19.36
CA GLY A 44 4.62 -7.34 -19.42
C GLY A 44 4.16 -6.13 -18.61
N ASP A 45 3.06 -5.52 -19.04
CA ASP A 45 2.46 -4.36 -18.36
C ASP A 45 2.14 -4.65 -16.88
N THR A 46 1.89 -5.91 -16.52
CA THR A 46 1.58 -6.31 -15.15
C THR A 46 2.83 -6.29 -14.28
N GLU A 47 3.94 -6.90 -14.72
CA GLU A 47 5.18 -6.94 -13.94
C GLU A 47 5.80 -5.55 -13.76
N ARG A 48 5.68 -4.68 -14.77
CA ARG A 48 6.09 -3.28 -14.67
C ARG A 48 5.35 -2.57 -13.53
N VAL A 49 4.03 -2.71 -13.48
CA VAL A 49 3.21 -2.09 -12.43
C VAL A 49 3.46 -2.69 -11.05
N GLN A 50 3.68 -4.01 -10.95
CA GLN A 50 4.08 -4.65 -9.70
C GLN A 50 5.40 -4.07 -9.17
N SER A 51 6.40 -3.96 -10.04
CA SER A 51 7.70 -3.39 -9.67
C SER A 51 7.57 -1.94 -9.20
N VAL A 52 6.84 -1.12 -9.96
CA VAL A 52 6.56 0.29 -9.61
C VAL A 52 5.84 0.39 -8.27
N PHE A 53 4.85 -0.47 -8.02
CA PHE A 53 4.11 -0.49 -6.76
C PHE A 53 5.03 -0.81 -5.58
N PHE A 54 5.82 -1.87 -5.70
CA PHE A 54 6.77 -2.27 -4.66
C PHE A 54 7.79 -1.18 -4.36
N THR A 55 8.45 -0.65 -5.40
CA THR A 55 9.44 0.43 -5.29
C THR A 55 8.85 1.66 -4.61
N THR A 56 7.70 2.12 -5.10
CA THR A 56 7.06 3.34 -4.60
C THR A 56 6.63 3.17 -3.15
N THR A 57 6.10 2.00 -2.77
CA THR A 57 5.63 1.73 -1.41
C THR A 57 6.76 1.88 -0.40
N PHE A 58 7.86 1.16 -0.58
CA PHE A 58 8.97 1.22 0.39
C PHE A 58 9.69 2.57 0.38
N ALA A 59 9.87 3.19 -0.79
CA ALA A 59 10.48 4.52 -0.87
C ALA A 59 9.62 5.60 -0.17
N LEU A 60 8.30 5.58 -0.36
CA LEU A 60 7.40 6.55 0.28
C LEU A 60 7.26 6.31 1.78
N MET A 61 7.29 5.06 2.25
CA MET A 61 7.36 4.77 3.68
C MET A 61 8.62 5.41 4.31
N GLY A 62 9.77 5.32 3.65
CA GLY A 62 11.00 5.98 4.10
C GLY A 62 10.89 7.51 4.10
N TYR A 63 10.31 8.07 3.05
CA TYR A 63 10.08 9.52 2.94
C TYR A 63 9.17 10.06 4.04
N ILE A 64 8.08 9.35 4.36
CA ILE A 64 7.14 9.72 5.43
C ILE A 64 7.81 9.61 6.80
N ALA A 65 8.51 8.50 7.06
CA ALA A 65 9.22 8.26 8.32
C ALA A 65 10.24 9.37 8.63
N LYS A 66 10.99 9.82 7.62
CA LYS A 66 11.95 10.92 7.79
C LYS A 66 11.32 12.24 8.24
N SER A 67 10.02 12.43 8.05
CA SER A 67 9.40 13.75 8.18
C SER A 67 9.62 14.41 9.55
N ASP A 68 9.82 13.66 10.63
CA ASP A 68 10.08 14.24 11.95
C ASP A 68 11.57 14.34 12.33
N GLY A 69 12.48 14.00 11.41
CA GLY A 69 13.91 14.31 11.48
C GLY A 69 14.73 13.46 12.44
N LYS A 70 14.11 12.56 13.20
CA LYS A 70 14.81 11.55 14.02
C LYS A 70 14.33 10.17 13.64
N VAL A 71 15.21 9.38 13.04
CA VAL A 71 14.96 7.94 12.82
C VAL A 71 14.83 7.29 14.20
N THR A 72 13.61 6.90 14.57
CA THR A 72 13.37 6.21 15.85
C THR A 72 13.50 4.70 15.66
N ALA A 73 13.71 3.97 16.76
CA ALA A 73 13.62 2.51 16.76
C ALA A 73 12.24 2.02 16.26
N ASP A 74 11.21 2.85 16.44
CA ASP A 74 9.83 2.57 16.03
C ASP A 74 9.68 2.53 14.50
N GLU A 75 10.38 3.40 13.75
CA GLU A 75 10.37 3.38 12.29
C GLU A 75 11.00 2.09 11.70
N ILE A 76 12.09 1.62 12.33
CA ILE A 76 12.72 0.36 11.96
C ILE A 76 11.78 -0.79 12.30
N ALA A 77 11.20 -0.81 13.51
CA ALA A 77 10.25 -1.83 13.94
C ALA A 77 9.01 -1.90 13.02
N LEU A 78 8.51 -0.76 12.57
CA LEU A 78 7.40 -0.63 11.64
C LEU A 78 7.76 -1.20 10.25
N THR A 79 8.92 -0.80 9.71
CA THR A 79 9.41 -1.35 8.44
C THR A 79 9.56 -2.86 8.53
N GLU A 80 10.14 -3.35 9.63
CA GLU A 80 10.30 -4.76 9.93
C GLU A 80 8.97 -5.50 10.04
N GLN A 81 7.96 -4.89 10.68
CA GLN A 81 6.61 -5.44 10.76
C GLN A 81 5.96 -5.58 9.38
N VAL A 82 6.07 -4.56 8.54
CA VAL A 82 5.51 -4.60 7.17
C VAL A 82 6.21 -5.67 6.33
N ILE A 83 7.54 -5.76 6.43
CA ILE A 83 8.34 -6.81 5.77
C ILE A 83 7.90 -8.22 6.23
N ARG A 84 7.72 -8.41 7.55
CA ARG A 84 7.23 -9.68 8.11
C ARG A 84 5.83 -10.00 7.62
N GLN A 85 4.91 -9.03 7.64
CA GLN A 85 3.53 -9.23 7.23
C GLN A 85 3.42 -9.62 5.75
N MET A 86 4.27 -9.05 4.89
CA MET A 86 4.35 -9.37 3.46
C MET A 86 5.11 -10.68 3.17
N HIS A 87 5.67 -11.35 4.20
CA HIS A 87 6.44 -12.59 4.06
C HIS A 87 7.60 -12.45 3.05
N LEU A 88 8.28 -11.29 3.04
CA LEU A 88 9.34 -11.04 2.06
C LEU A 88 10.51 -12.01 2.26
N GLY A 89 10.95 -12.63 1.17
CA GLY A 89 12.17 -13.43 1.13
C GLY A 89 13.42 -12.59 1.39
N SER A 90 14.55 -13.26 1.65
CA SER A 90 15.81 -12.61 2.05
C SER A 90 16.31 -11.52 1.07
N VAL A 91 16.16 -11.74 -0.24
CA VAL A 91 16.51 -10.77 -1.29
C VAL A 91 15.54 -9.59 -1.29
N GLN A 92 14.24 -9.86 -1.32
CA GLN A 92 13.18 -8.85 -1.36
C GLN A 92 13.27 -7.92 -0.15
N ARG A 93 13.53 -8.50 1.03
CA ARG A 93 13.79 -7.78 2.27
C ARG A 93 14.96 -6.81 2.15
N LYS A 94 16.11 -7.25 1.62
CA LYS A 94 17.28 -6.36 1.42
C LYS A 94 16.95 -5.20 0.49
N VAL A 95 16.20 -5.47 -0.58
CA VAL A 95 15.77 -4.45 -1.55
C VAL A 95 14.78 -3.47 -0.91
N ALA A 96 13.78 -3.96 -0.18
CA ALA A 96 12.83 -3.14 0.57
C ALA A 96 13.53 -2.19 1.54
N ILE A 97 14.51 -2.68 2.32
CA ILE A 97 15.29 -1.86 3.26
C ILE A 97 16.10 -0.80 2.52
N LYS A 98 16.73 -1.14 1.39
CA LYS A 98 17.45 -0.14 0.57
C LYS A 98 16.52 0.92 0.01
N LEU A 99 15.38 0.54 -0.55
CA LEU A 99 14.37 1.47 -1.06
C LEU A 99 13.85 2.41 0.03
N PHE A 100 13.59 1.88 1.22
CA PHE A 100 13.23 2.68 2.39
C PHE A 100 14.33 3.69 2.73
N ASN A 101 15.59 3.26 2.74
CA ASN A 101 16.72 4.16 2.98
C ASN A 101 16.93 5.21 1.87
N GLU A 102 16.67 4.86 0.60
CA GLU A 102 16.66 5.84 -0.50
C GLU A 102 15.56 6.90 -0.30
N GLY A 103 14.37 6.49 0.15
CA GLY A 103 13.27 7.39 0.51
C GLY A 103 13.61 8.41 1.61
N LYS A 104 14.51 8.03 2.52
CA LYS A 104 15.02 8.88 3.59
C LYS A 104 16.13 9.84 3.16
N LYS A 105 16.61 9.82 1.92
CA LYS A 105 17.68 10.74 1.52
C LYS A 105 17.16 12.18 1.42
N ASP A 106 18.03 13.14 1.71
CA ASP A 106 17.72 14.55 1.42
C ASP A 106 17.53 14.73 -0.09
N GLY A 107 16.57 15.58 -0.47
CA GLY A 107 16.25 15.80 -1.87
C GLY A 107 15.54 14.64 -2.57
N PHE A 108 14.98 13.67 -1.83
CA PHE A 108 14.16 12.60 -2.42
C PHE A 108 13.06 13.19 -3.33
N PRO A 109 13.01 12.82 -4.63
CA PRO A 109 12.15 13.47 -5.63
C PRO A 109 10.70 12.95 -5.58
N VAL A 110 10.04 13.11 -4.42
CA VAL A 110 8.71 12.52 -4.14
C VAL A 110 7.67 12.84 -5.22
N ARG A 111 7.64 14.07 -5.74
CA ARG A 111 6.67 14.49 -6.76
C ARG A 111 6.87 13.76 -8.08
N GLU A 112 8.10 13.57 -8.50
CA GLU A 112 8.42 12.87 -9.75
C GLU A 112 8.14 11.37 -9.63
N VAL A 113 8.47 10.80 -8.46
CA VAL A 113 8.14 9.42 -8.10
C VAL A 113 6.63 9.18 -8.15
N LEU A 114 5.84 10.05 -7.51
CA LEU A 114 4.37 9.95 -7.50
C LEU A 114 3.77 10.18 -8.90
N ALA A 115 4.31 11.12 -9.67
CA ALA A 115 3.88 11.37 -11.03
C ALA A 115 4.12 10.14 -11.93
N GLN A 116 5.29 9.48 -11.78
CA GLN A 116 5.57 8.22 -12.48
C GLN A 116 4.63 7.12 -11.99
N PHE A 117 4.50 6.90 -10.68
CA PHE A 117 3.60 5.90 -10.11
C PHE A 117 2.16 6.04 -10.60
N LYS A 118 1.63 7.26 -10.66
CA LYS A 118 0.28 7.57 -11.15
C LYS A 118 0.11 7.23 -12.63
N ARG A 119 1.12 7.51 -13.47
CA ARG A 119 1.12 7.15 -14.90
C ARG A 119 1.13 5.63 -15.08
N GLU A 120 1.96 4.93 -14.34
CA GLU A 120 2.08 3.47 -14.41
C GLU A 120 0.80 2.77 -13.92
N CYS A 121 0.15 3.33 -12.90
CA CYS A 121 -1.14 2.83 -12.37
C CYS A 121 -2.36 3.36 -13.14
N TYR A 122 -2.20 3.92 -14.36
CA TYR A 122 -3.28 4.57 -15.10
C TYR A 122 -4.53 3.69 -15.22
N ARG A 123 -5.70 4.29 -14.91
CA ARG A 123 -7.03 3.63 -14.84
C ARG A 123 -7.16 2.49 -13.81
N ARG A 124 -6.14 2.22 -12.99
CA ARG A 124 -6.16 1.20 -11.93
C ARG A 124 -6.49 1.83 -10.56
N ARG A 125 -7.66 2.50 -10.46
CA ARG A 125 -8.06 3.26 -9.25
C ARG A 125 -7.99 2.46 -7.95
N ASN A 126 -8.46 1.21 -7.95
CA ASN A 126 -8.39 0.35 -6.76
C ASN A 126 -6.95 0.05 -6.32
N LEU A 127 -6.00 0.04 -7.26
CA LEU A 127 -4.59 -0.16 -6.95
C LEU A 127 -4.01 1.08 -6.25
N ILE A 128 -4.32 2.28 -6.74
CA ILE A 128 -3.96 3.54 -6.08
C ILE A 128 -4.61 3.63 -4.70
N GLN A 129 -5.87 3.21 -4.57
CA GLN A 129 -6.55 3.12 -3.28
C GLN A 129 -5.80 2.20 -2.30
N MET A 130 -5.45 0.98 -2.75
CA MET A 130 -4.69 0.04 -1.93
C MET A 130 -3.33 0.61 -1.53
N PHE A 131 -2.62 1.27 -2.45
CA PHE A 131 -1.37 1.96 -2.17
C PHE A 131 -1.52 3.01 -1.06
N LEU A 132 -2.50 3.91 -1.19
CA LEU A 132 -2.80 4.92 -0.19
C LEU A 132 -3.16 4.29 1.15
N GLU A 133 -3.97 3.23 1.17
CA GLU A 133 -4.34 2.51 2.39
C GLU A 133 -3.11 1.92 3.09
N ILE A 134 -2.14 1.35 2.36
CA ILE A 134 -0.91 0.78 2.92
C ILE A 134 -0.03 1.86 3.56
N ILE A 135 0.29 2.93 2.82
CA ILE A 135 1.19 3.98 3.34
C ILE A 135 0.53 4.76 4.48
N THR A 136 -0.79 4.93 4.43
CA THR A 136 -1.56 5.58 5.50
C THR A 136 -1.58 4.67 6.74
N ALA A 137 -1.95 3.39 6.62
CA ALA A 137 -1.98 2.49 7.77
C ALA A 137 -0.60 2.36 8.46
N THR A 138 0.47 2.38 7.66
CA THR A 138 1.85 2.36 8.16
C THR A 138 2.15 3.61 9.00
N ALA A 139 1.84 4.81 8.49
CA ALA A 139 2.05 6.07 9.19
C ALA A 139 1.19 6.22 10.47
N PHE A 140 0.16 5.39 10.66
CA PHE A 140 -0.69 5.41 11.86
C PHE A 140 -0.30 4.35 12.89
N ALA A 141 0.73 3.54 12.63
CA ALA A 141 1.03 2.34 13.41
C ALA A 141 1.54 2.62 14.83
N ASP A 142 2.09 3.80 15.10
CA ASP A 142 2.53 4.22 16.44
C ASP A 142 1.40 4.88 17.27
N GLY A 143 0.19 4.99 16.69
CA GLY A 143 -0.98 5.60 17.33
C GLY A 143 -0.88 7.13 17.49
N ARG A 144 0.14 7.79 16.93
CA ARG A 144 0.34 9.23 17.02
C ARG A 144 0.63 9.81 15.64
N LEU A 145 -0.42 10.16 14.91
CA LEU A 145 -0.24 11.04 13.76
C LEU A 145 0.28 12.40 14.22
N VAL A 146 1.53 12.68 13.92
CA VAL A 146 2.05 14.04 14.05
C VAL A 146 1.44 14.88 12.93
N SER A 147 1.06 16.13 13.24
CA SER A 147 0.41 17.02 12.26
C SER A 147 1.17 17.18 10.94
N ARG A 148 2.47 16.90 10.94
CA ARG A 148 3.34 16.92 9.76
C ARG A 148 3.14 15.72 8.83
N GLU A 149 3.12 14.51 9.36
CA GLU A 149 2.87 13.29 8.59
C GLU A 149 1.50 13.32 7.92
N GLN A 150 0.50 13.83 8.65
CA GLN A 150 -0.84 14.03 8.10
C GLN A 150 -0.80 14.95 6.87
N LYS A 151 -0.11 16.08 6.94
CA LYS A 151 0.03 17.01 5.81
C LYS A 151 0.75 16.37 4.62
N ILE A 152 1.76 15.55 4.88
CA ILE A 152 2.49 14.83 3.84
C ILE A 152 1.57 13.83 3.14
N LEU A 153 0.84 13.02 3.89
CA LEU A 153 -0.10 12.05 3.32
C LEU A 153 -1.24 12.72 2.55
N GLU A 154 -1.77 13.86 3.04
CA GLU A 154 -2.76 14.66 2.31
C GLU A 154 -2.19 15.19 0.98
N GLY A 155 -0.93 15.62 0.96
CA GLY A 155 -0.23 16.02 -0.26
C GLY A 155 -0.04 14.86 -1.24
N ILE A 156 0.39 13.69 -0.75
CA ILE A 156 0.53 12.47 -1.55
C ILE A 156 -0.83 12.07 -2.16
N ALA A 157 -1.90 12.09 -1.37
CA ALA A 157 -3.24 11.78 -1.83
C ALA A 157 -3.69 12.75 -2.95
N ALA A 158 -3.45 14.05 -2.77
CA ALA A 158 -3.75 15.06 -3.79
C ALA A 158 -2.98 14.83 -5.10
N ASP A 159 -1.68 14.56 -5.02
CA ASP A 159 -0.84 14.25 -6.19
C ASP A 159 -1.35 13.00 -6.95
N LEU A 160 -1.87 12.02 -6.21
CA LEU A 160 -2.50 10.81 -6.76
C LEU A 160 -3.94 11.02 -7.25
N GLY A 161 -4.50 12.22 -7.09
CA GLY A 161 -5.81 12.62 -7.61
C GLY A 161 -6.97 12.38 -6.65
N TYR A 162 -6.72 12.22 -5.36
CA TYR A 162 -7.76 12.17 -4.34
C TYR A 162 -8.13 13.58 -3.88
N SER A 163 -9.43 13.84 -3.75
CA SER A 163 -9.88 15.04 -3.05
C SER A 163 -9.63 14.90 -1.54
N LYS A 164 -9.66 16.02 -0.81
CA LYS A 164 -9.61 16.01 0.66
C LYS A 164 -10.73 15.15 1.27
N ALA A 165 -11.92 15.20 0.67
CA ALA A 165 -13.07 14.42 1.13
C ALA A 165 -12.86 12.91 0.90
N ASP A 166 -12.36 12.52 -0.28
CA ASP A 166 -12.09 11.10 -0.59
C ASP A 166 -11.00 10.53 0.34
N TYR A 167 -9.96 11.31 0.60
CA TYR A 167 -8.89 10.90 1.51
C TYR A 167 -9.37 10.82 2.97
N ALA A 168 -10.21 11.77 3.42
CA ALA A 168 -10.84 11.70 4.74
C ALA A 168 -11.72 10.46 4.89
N GLN A 169 -12.49 10.10 3.85
CA GLN A 169 -13.29 8.88 3.84
C GLN A 169 -12.42 7.61 3.89
N LEU A 170 -11.29 7.59 3.16
CA LEU A 170 -10.32 6.50 3.22
C LEU A 170 -9.77 6.33 4.64
N ARG A 171 -9.35 7.41 5.28
CA ARG A 171 -8.86 7.40 6.67
C ARG A 171 -9.92 6.91 7.66
N SER A 172 -11.15 7.37 7.51
CA SER A 172 -12.27 6.91 8.35
C SER A 172 -12.44 5.39 8.26
N ARG A 173 -12.42 4.81 7.05
CA ARG A 173 -12.47 3.35 6.87
C ARG A 173 -11.28 2.61 7.50
N LEU A 174 -10.07 3.17 7.42
CA LEU A 174 -8.89 2.57 8.06
C LEU A 174 -9.02 2.56 9.58
N SER A 175 -9.50 3.65 10.18
CA SER A 175 -9.80 3.71 11.61
C SER A 175 -10.88 2.69 12.00
N GLY A 176 -11.95 2.58 11.21
CA GLY A 176 -12.97 1.54 11.39
C GLY A 176 -12.39 0.13 11.34
N GLN A 177 -11.48 -0.15 10.39
CA GLN A 177 -10.79 -1.45 10.33
C GLN A 177 -9.95 -1.73 11.57
N ALA A 178 -9.15 -0.76 12.01
CA ALA A 178 -8.27 -0.90 13.17
C ALA A 178 -9.07 -1.11 14.46
N HIS A 179 -10.15 -0.36 14.66
CA HIS A 179 -11.04 -0.53 15.80
C HIS A 179 -11.79 -1.87 15.75
N PHE A 180 -12.23 -2.31 14.57
CA PHE A 180 -12.90 -3.59 14.41
C PHE A 180 -12.00 -4.78 14.76
N ALA A 181 -10.71 -4.69 14.41
CA ALA A 181 -9.71 -5.71 14.72
C ALA A 181 -9.21 -5.65 16.19
N SER A 182 -9.58 -4.63 16.95
CA SER A 182 -9.15 -4.46 18.35
C SER A 182 -10.03 -5.25 19.33
N ASP A 183 -9.48 -5.59 20.50
CA ASP A 183 -10.22 -6.30 21.55
C ASP A 183 -11.10 -5.34 22.36
N LYS A 184 -12.20 -4.92 21.73
CA LYS A 184 -13.21 -4.02 22.30
C LYS A 184 -14.57 -4.72 22.43
N SER A 185 -15.50 -4.04 23.09
CA SER A 185 -16.90 -4.47 23.24
C SER A 185 -17.57 -4.71 21.88
N ILE A 186 -18.68 -5.44 21.90
CA ILE A 186 -19.45 -5.74 20.68
C ILE A 186 -20.02 -4.44 20.10
N GLU A 187 -20.45 -3.51 20.94
CA GLU A 187 -20.99 -2.20 20.56
C GLU A 187 -19.95 -1.38 19.78
N ASP A 188 -18.72 -1.30 20.30
CA ASP A 188 -17.61 -0.61 19.64
C ASP A 188 -17.26 -1.28 18.30
N LYS A 189 -17.28 -2.61 18.26
CA LYS A 189 -17.02 -3.37 17.02
C LYS A 189 -18.13 -3.17 15.99
N LEU A 190 -19.39 -3.02 16.40
CA LEU A 190 -20.50 -2.72 15.49
C LEU A 190 -20.34 -1.33 14.86
N GLU A 191 -20.02 -0.31 15.66
CA GLU A 191 -19.75 1.04 15.14
C GLU A 191 -18.55 1.05 14.17
N ALA A 192 -17.48 0.35 14.54
CA ALA A 192 -16.30 0.17 13.70
C ALA A 192 -16.62 -0.57 12.39
N ALA A 193 -17.50 -1.57 12.42
CA ALA A 193 -17.94 -2.31 11.24
C ALA A 193 -18.70 -1.41 10.25
N TYR A 194 -19.62 -0.55 10.73
CA TYR A 194 -20.32 0.42 9.89
C TYR A 194 -19.34 1.41 9.24
N THR A 195 -18.38 1.90 10.02
CA THR A 195 -17.32 2.79 9.56
C THR A 195 -16.46 2.13 8.47
N LEU A 196 -16.02 0.89 8.69
CA LEU A 196 -15.24 0.10 7.73
C LEU A 196 -15.98 -0.08 6.39
N LEU A 197 -17.28 -0.38 6.43
CA LEU A 197 -18.09 -0.54 5.22
C LEU A 197 -18.45 0.79 4.54
N SER A 198 -18.21 1.92 5.21
CA SER A 198 -18.68 3.25 4.82
C SER A 198 -20.20 3.30 4.64
N CYS A 199 -20.92 2.91 5.69
CA CYS A 199 -22.35 3.11 5.84
C CYS A 199 -22.67 3.59 7.27
N LYS A 200 -23.87 4.15 7.46
CA LYS A 200 -24.32 4.63 8.78
C LYS A 200 -24.96 3.49 9.58
N PRO A 201 -24.97 3.54 10.92
CA PRO A 201 -25.86 2.71 11.72
C PRO A 201 -27.31 2.87 11.27
N GLY A 202 -28.10 1.79 11.28
CA GLY A 202 -29.51 1.81 10.89
C GLY A 202 -29.82 1.81 9.38
N VAL A 203 -28.82 1.79 8.48
CA VAL A 203 -29.07 1.69 7.02
C VAL A 203 -29.89 0.46 6.65
N GLY A 204 -30.72 0.50 5.60
CA GLY A 204 -31.49 -0.67 5.17
C GLY A 204 -30.62 -1.84 4.69
N ALA A 205 -31.17 -3.07 4.69
CA ALA A 205 -30.44 -4.28 4.27
C ALA A 205 -29.86 -4.19 2.84
N ALA A 206 -30.60 -3.56 1.92
CA ALA A 206 -30.15 -3.34 0.54
C ALA A 206 -28.92 -2.42 0.47
N GLU A 207 -28.92 -1.34 1.27
CA GLU A 207 -27.80 -0.39 1.33
C GLU A 207 -26.56 -1.03 1.96
N LEU A 208 -26.74 -1.79 3.06
CA LEU A 208 -25.65 -2.54 3.68
C LEU A 208 -25.01 -3.53 2.70
N LYS A 209 -25.83 -4.30 1.97
CA LYS A 209 -25.35 -5.25 0.95
C LYS A 209 -24.61 -4.56 -0.20
N LYS A 210 -25.07 -3.37 -0.61
CA LYS A 210 -24.41 -2.54 -1.63
C LYS A 210 -23.05 -2.05 -1.13
N ALA A 211 -22.97 -1.57 0.10
CA ALA A 211 -21.71 -1.12 0.72
C ALA A 211 -20.70 -2.27 0.82
N TYR A 212 -21.12 -3.44 1.31
CA TYR A 212 -20.31 -4.65 1.36
C TYR A 212 -19.76 -5.05 -0.02
N ARG A 213 -20.62 -5.17 -1.03
CA ARG A 213 -20.20 -5.53 -2.40
C ARG A 213 -19.22 -4.53 -3.00
N ARG A 214 -19.40 -3.23 -2.73
CA ARG A 214 -18.46 -2.17 -3.16
C ARG A 214 -17.09 -2.38 -2.53
N GLN A 215 -17.02 -2.57 -1.21
CA GLN A 215 -15.76 -2.80 -0.51
C GLN A 215 -15.07 -4.10 -0.97
N MET A 216 -15.81 -5.20 -1.12
CA MET A 216 -15.26 -6.46 -1.63
C MET A 216 -14.71 -6.30 -3.06
N ASN A 217 -15.43 -5.61 -3.94
CA ASN A 217 -14.98 -5.38 -5.31
C ASN A 217 -13.71 -4.52 -5.39
N GLN A 218 -13.54 -3.58 -4.44
CA GLN A 218 -12.37 -2.72 -4.38
C GLN A 218 -11.12 -3.48 -3.91
N HIS A 219 -11.25 -4.39 -2.94
CA HIS A 219 -10.12 -5.00 -2.24
C HIS A 219 -9.89 -6.49 -2.57
N HIS A 220 -10.69 -7.10 -3.46
CA HIS A 220 -10.51 -8.51 -3.80
C HIS A 220 -9.09 -8.81 -4.29
N PRO A 221 -8.36 -9.77 -3.69
CA PRO A 221 -6.98 -10.07 -4.05
C PRO A 221 -6.80 -10.31 -5.55
N ASP A 222 -7.58 -11.24 -6.13
CA ASP A 222 -7.47 -11.58 -7.56
C ASP A 222 -7.65 -10.36 -8.49
N LYS A 223 -8.59 -9.46 -8.15
CA LYS A 223 -8.84 -8.25 -8.95
C LYS A 223 -7.70 -7.25 -8.83
N LEU A 224 -7.04 -7.18 -7.69
CA LEU A 224 -5.88 -6.32 -7.48
C LEU A 224 -4.63 -6.91 -8.14
N VAL A 225 -4.42 -8.23 -8.05
CA VAL A 225 -3.33 -8.94 -8.74
C VAL A 225 -3.44 -8.80 -10.24
N ALA A 226 -4.64 -8.98 -10.82
CA ALA A 226 -4.90 -8.73 -12.23
C ALA A 226 -4.62 -7.28 -12.65
N LYS A 227 -4.61 -6.34 -11.70
CA LYS A 227 -4.25 -4.94 -11.90
C LYS A 227 -2.79 -4.64 -11.54
N GLY A 228 -1.97 -5.63 -11.19
CA GLY A 228 -0.54 -5.43 -10.90
C GLY A 228 -0.23 -5.13 -9.43
N LEU A 229 -1.06 -5.56 -8.48
CA LEU A 229 -0.64 -5.68 -7.09
C LEU A 229 0.51 -6.72 -7.00
N PRO A 230 1.62 -6.40 -6.31
CA PRO A 230 2.70 -7.36 -6.09
C PRO A 230 2.21 -8.59 -5.30
N GLU A 231 2.78 -9.76 -5.59
CA GLU A 231 2.42 -11.04 -4.95
C GLU A 231 2.59 -10.95 -3.42
N GLU A 232 3.62 -10.24 -2.96
CA GLU A 232 3.97 -10.07 -1.56
C GLU A 232 2.91 -9.27 -0.78
N MET A 233 2.09 -8.49 -1.49
CA MET A 233 1.07 -7.62 -0.90
C MET A 233 -0.34 -8.21 -0.98
N ILE A 234 -0.50 -9.39 -1.60
CA ILE A 234 -1.76 -10.15 -1.64
C ILE A 234 -2.28 -10.37 -0.23
N VAL A 235 -1.40 -10.71 0.73
CA VAL A 235 -1.75 -10.92 2.13
C VAL A 235 -2.46 -9.73 2.77
N LEU A 236 -2.10 -8.50 2.38
CA LEU A 236 -2.73 -7.28 2.87
C LEU A 236 -4.16 -7.14 2.32
N ALA A 237 -4.36 -7.42 1.03
CA ALA A 237 -5.67 -7.43 0.40
C ALA A 237 -6.56 -8.55 0.98
N THR A 238 -6.00 -9.74 1.21
CA THR A 238 -6.70 -10.87 1.82
C THR A 238 -7.21 -10.52 3.21
N ARG A 239 -6.34 -10.01 4.08
CA ARG A 239 -6.73 -9.55 5.43
C ARG A 239 -7.85 -8.50 5.36
N LYS A 240 -7.70 -7.51 4.49
CA LYS A 240 -8.74 -6.48 4.27
C LYS A 240 -10.09 -7.08 3.89
N THR A 241 -10.11 -8.06 2.98
CA THR A 241 -11.38 -8.72 2.59
C THR A 241 -11.97 -9.59 3.70
N GLN A 242 -11.14 -10.21 4.54
CA GLN A 242 -11.60 -10.94 5.72
C GLN A 242 -12.25 -9.99 6.73
N ASP A 243 -11.62 -8.86 7.03
CA ASP A 243 -12.17 -7.83 7.91
C ASP A 243 -13.51 -7.28 7.37
N ILE A 244 -13.58 -7.00 6.06
CA ILE A 244 -14.82 -6.55 5.40
C ILE A 244 -15.93 -7.59 5.53
N LYS A 245 -15.63 -8.87 5.34
CA LYS A 245 -16.59 -9.97 5.49
C LYS A 245 -17.06 -10.10 6.93
N ALA A 246 -16.13 -10.12 7.88
CA ALA A 246 -16.44 -10.22 9.30
C ALA A 246 -17.29 -9.05 9.79
N ALA A 247 -17.00 -7.82 9.36
CA ALA A 247 -17.80 -6.65 9.68
C ALA A 247 -19.23 -6.75 9.14
N TYR A 248 -19.40 -7.23 7.90
CA TYR A 248 -20.73 -7.45 7.33
C TYR A 248 -21.54 -8.50 8.09
N GLU A 249 -20.93 -9.64 8.43
CA GLU A 249 -21.60 -10.70 9.19
C GLU A 249 -21.94 -10.25 10.62
N LEU A 250 -21.05 -9.49 11.28
CA LEU A 250 -21.33 -8.95 12.62
C LEU A 250 -22.55 -8.03 12.61
N ILE A 251 -22.62 -7.10 11.64
CA ILE A 251 -23.75 -6.19 11.51
C ILE A 251 -25.04 -6.97 11.24
N LYS A 252 -24.98 -8.01 10.40
CA LYS A 252 -26.14 -8.83 10.08
C LYS A 252 -26.65 -9.59 11.31
N LEU A 253 -25.74 -10.19 12.09
CA LEU A 253 -26.07 -10.95 13.30
C LEU A 253 -26.77 -10.11 14.38
N HIS A 254 -26.49 -8.81 14.46
CA HIS A 254 -27.05 -7.91 15.48
C HIS A 254 -28.19 -7.02 14.96
N ARG A 255 -28.72 -7.33 13.77
CA ARG A 255 -29.90 -6.66 13.19
C ARG A 255 -31.15 -7.54 13.19
N ASP A 256 -30.94 -8.84 13.23
CA ASP A 256 -31.96 -9.88 13.32
C ASP A 256 -32.15 -10.28 14.79
#